data_AF-A0A142XX32-F1
#
_entry.id   AF-A0A142XX32-F1
#
_cell.length_a   1.000
_cell.length_b   1.000
_cell.length_c   1.000
_cell.angle_alpha   90.00
_cell.angle_beta   90.00
_cell.angle_gamma   90.00
#
_symmetry.space_group_name_H-M   'P 1'
#
loop_
_entity.id
_entity.type
_entity.pdbx_description
1 polymer ?
#
loop_
_entity_poly.entity_id
_entity_poly.type
_entity_poly.pdbx_seq_one_letter_code
_entity_poly.pdbx_strand_id
1 'polypeptide(L)'
;MNLNFVRCLSPEMVRRELWTTLLAYNLIRTTICSAASLSGKRPREISFVCASQYILASWQEVTAHLRGKQLERYARFLLERIANCKVGNRPGRIEPRVVKRRRDQYALMTEPRKQLQKRLYKGDNRFE
;
A
#
# COMPACT_ATOMS: atom_id res chain seq x y z
N MET A 1 3.02 -5.33 1.02
CA MET A 1 3.57 -6.15 2.12
C MET A 1 4.60 -7.09 1.53
N ASN A 2 5.77 -7.21 2.15
CA ASN A 2 6.83 -8.07 1.64
C ASN A 2 6.69 -9.45 2.31
N LEU A 3 5.83 -10.30 1.74
CA LEU A 3 5.63 -11.69 2.17
C LEU A 3 6.39 -12.69 1.29
N ASN A 4 7.22 -12.20 0.36
CA ASN A 4 8.01 -13.04 -0.53
C ASN A 4 9.08 -13.85 0.24
N PHE A 5 9.51 -13.31 1.39
CA PHE A 5 10.47 -13.95 2.29
C PHE A 5 10.01 -13.72 3.73
N VAL A 6 9.65 -14.80 4.42
CA VAL A 6 9.37 -14.79 5.86
C VAL A 6 10.68 -14.86 6.64
N ARG A 7 10.75 -14.16 7.78
CA ARG A 7 11.97 -14.08 8.60
C ARG A 7 12.05 -15.21 9.61
N CYS A 8 10.90 -15.71 10.06
CA CYS A 8 10.83 -16.79 11.02
C CYS A 8 11.21 -18.14 10.39
N LEU A 9 11.85 -19.00 11.19
CA LEU A 9 12.38 -20.29 10.71
C LEU A 9 11.51 -21.50 11.10
N SER A 10 10.78 -21.44 12.21
CA SER A 10 9.92 -22.55 12.62
C SER A 10 8.53 -22.46 11.97
N PRO A 11 7.89 -23.60 11.61
CA PRO A 11 6.56 -23.59 10.99
C PRO A 11 5.49 -22.88 11.81
N GLU A 12 5.61 -22.93 13.14
CA GLU A 12 4.71 -22.18 14.03
C GLU A 12 4.92 -20.67 13.93
N MET A 13 6.17 -20.20 13.98
CA MET A 13 6.49 -18.78 13.92
C MET A 13 6.19 -18.19 12.54
N VAL A 14 6.38 -18.95 11.46
CA VAL A 14 5.98 -18.55 10.10
C VAL A 14 4.47 -18.30 10.02
N ARG A 15 3.65 -19.19 10.62
CA ARG A 15 2.19 -18.97 10.69
C ARG A 15 1.86 -17.69 11.45
N ARG A 16 2.52 -17.43 12.58
CA ARG A 16 2.33 -16.19 13.35
C ARG A 16 2.72 -14.95 12.56
N GLU A 17 3.85 -14.99 11.85
CA GLU A 17 4.33 -13.89 11.00
C GLU A 17 3.31 -13.58 9.89
N LEU A 18 2.77 -14.61 9.23
CA LEU A 18 1.72 -14.45 8.22
C LEU A 18 0.46 -13.81 8.81
N TRP A 19 -0.08 -14.36 9.90
CA TRP A 19 -1.30 -13.85 10.53
C TRP A 19 -1.15 -12.43 11.06
N THR A 20 -0.01 -12.11 11.68
CA THR A 20 0.27 -10.77 12.18
C THR A 20 0.38 -9.77 11.03
N THR A 21 1.00 -10.18 9.92
CA THR A 21 1.09 -9.36 8.72
C THR A 21 -0.29 -9.09 8.11
N LEU A 22 -1.14 -10.11 7.99
CA LEU A 22 -2.52 -9.96 7.50
C LEU A 22 -3.37 -9.09 8.44
N LEU A 23 -3.21 -9.25 9.75
CA LEU A 23 -3.88 -8.41 10.74
C LEU A 23 -3.50 -6.94 10.57
N ALA A 24 -2.21 -6.64 10.50
CA ALA A 24 -1.72 -5.28 10.26
C ALA A 24 -2.25 -4.70 8.94
N TYR A 25 -2.32 -5.51 7.88
CA TYR A 25 -2.88 -5.10 6.58
C TYR A 25 -4.31 -4.64 6.72
N ASN A 26 -5.13 -5.48 7.35
CA ASN A 26 -6.56 -5.25 7.50
C ASN A 26 -6.82 -4.05 8.41
N LEU A 27 -6.05 -3.88 9.50
CA LEU A 27 -6.15 -2.71 10.36
C LEU A 27 -5.89 -1.42 9.59
N ILE A 28 -4.79 -1.36 8.84
CA ILE A 28 -4.47 -0.17 8.01
C ILE A 28 -5.57 0.07 6.97
N ARG A 29 -6.07 -0.99 6.31
CA ARG A 29 -7.16 -0.88 5.33
C ARG A 29 -8.46 -0.38 5.93
N THR A 30 -8.83 -0.86 7.11
CA THR A 30 -10.02 -0.39 7.83
C THR A 30 -9.86 1.07 8.23
N THR A 31 -8.70 1.50 8.72
CA THR A 31 -8.43 2.92 9.01
C THR A 31 -8.54 3.79 7.76
N ILE A 32 -8.02 3.31 6.61
CA ILE A 32 -8.20 3.98 5.32
C ILE A 32 -9.68 4.06 4.93
N CYS A 33 -10.46 3.00 5.13
CA CYS A 33 -11.90 3.03 4.87
C CYS A 33 -12.61 4.07 5.73
N SER A 34 -12.27 4.17 7.03
CA SER A 34 -12.83 5.19 7.91
C SER A 34 -12.47 6.61 7.46
N ALA A 35 -11.21 6.85 7.07
CA ALA A 35 -10.76 8.13 6.55
C ALA A 35 -11.43 8.51 5.22
N ALA A 36 -11.64 7.51 4.35
CA ALA A 36 -12.35 7.66 3.09
C ALA A 36 -13.81 8.05 3.32
N SER A 37 -14.52 7.34 4.20
CA SER A 37 -15.91 7.64 4.57
C SER A 37 -16.06 9.05 5.15
N LEU A 38 -15.12 9.48 6.01
CA LEU A 38 -15.14 10.83 6.60
C LEU A 38 -14.97 11.95 5.55
N SER A 39 -14.26 11.67 4.46
CA SER A 39 -13.88 12.68 3.46
C SER A 39 -14.59 12.52 2.10
N GLY A 40 -15.56 11.61 2.00
CA GLY A 40 -16.29 11.34 0.76
C GLY A 40 -15.41 10.78 -0.37
N LYS A 41 -14.28 10.15 -0.05
CA LYS A 41 -13.34 9.58 -1.03
C LYS A 41 -13.54 8.07 -1.15
N ARG A 42 -13.01 7.46 -2.22
CA ARG A 42 -12.93 5.99 -2.30
C ARG A 42 -11.68 5.52 -1.56
N PRO A 43 -11.73 4.41 -0.79
CA PRO A 43 -10.56 3.86 -0.10
C PRO A 43 -9.36 3.58 -1.03
N ARG A 44 -9.63 3.26 -2.30
CA ARG A 44 -8.59 2.99 -3.32
C ARG A 44 -7.84 4.26 -3.78
N GLU A 45 -8.39 5.44 -3.53
CA GLU A 45 -7.76 6.72 -3.84
C GLU A 45 -6.80 7.18 -2.74
N ILE A 46 -6.76 6.47 -1.61
CA ILE A 46 -5.87 6.76 -0.49
C ILE A 46 -4.66 5.80 -0.53
N SER A 47 -3.47 6.37 -0.46
CA SER A 47 -2.20 5.67 -0.50
C SER A 47 -2.00 4.86 0.77
N PHE A 48 -1.87 3.54 0.60
CA PHE A 48 -1.59 2.61 1.70
C PHE A 48 -0.30 2.98 2.43
N VAL A 49 0.78 3.27 1.69
CA VAL A 49 2.10 3.56 2.26
C VAL A 49 2.07 4.81 3.13
N CYS A 50 1.47 5.89 2.62
CA CYS A 50 1.34 7.14 3.38
C CYS A 50 0.46 6.96 4.62
N ALA A 51 -0.65 6.22 4.50
CA ALA A 51 -1.49 5.88 5.65
C ALA A 51 -0.74 5.07 6.72
N SER A 52 0.04 4.06 6.31
CA SER A 52 0.88 3.28 7.22
C SER A 52 1.87 4.16 7.98
N GLN A 53 2.52 5.10 7.29
CA GLN A 53 3.48 6.03 7.91
C GLN A 53 2.81 6.92 8.95
N TYR A 54 1.62 7.46 8.66
CA TYR A 54 0.85 8.24 9.64
C TYR A 54 0.48 7.41 10.87
N ILE A 55 -0.01 6.17 10.68
CA ILE A 55 -0.35 5.27 11.79
C ILE A 55 0.89 4.96 12.65
N LEU A 56 2.01 4.61 12.02
CA LEU A 56 3.27 4.34 12.72
C LEU A 56 3.78 5.58 13.48
N ALA A 57 3.76 6.75 12.86
CA ALA A 57 4.19 8.00 13.50
C ALA A 57 3.28 8.39 14.68
N SER A 58 1.99 8.02 14.63
CA SER A 58 1.04 8.29 15.72
C SER A 58 1.17 7.37 16.93
N TRP A 59 1.94 6.28 16.82
CA TRP A 59 1.96 5.21 17.81
C TRP A 59 2.31 5.71 19.22
N GLN A 60 3.41 6.44 19.36
CA GLN A 60 3.88 6.91 20.67
C GLN A 60 2.85 7.82 21.35
N GLU A 61 2.29 8.78 20.61
CA GLU A 61 1.27 9.70 21.12
C GLU A 61 0.03 8.96 21.62
N VAL A 62 -0.47 8.02 20.82
CA VAL A 62 -1.67 7.25 21.14
C VAL A 62 -1.46 6.33 22.35
N THR A 63 -0.30 5.65 22.44
CA THR A 63 -0.08 4.67 23.52
C THR A 63 0.32 5.30 24.85
N ALA A 64 1.16 6.34 24.82
CA ALA A 64 1.80 6.87 26.02
C ALA A 64 1.10 8.10 26.62
N HIS A 65 0.58 9.00 25.78
CA HIS A 65 0.20 10.35 26.23
C HIS A 65 -1.31 10.62 26.20
N LEU A 66 -2.03 10.08 25.22
CA LEU A 66 -3.42 10.46 24.98
C LEU A 66 -4.41 9.53 25.70
N ARG A 67 -5.44 10.14 26.30
CA ARG A 67 -6.55 9.45 26.99
C ARG A 67 -7.89 10.13 26.72
N GLY A 68 -8.98 9.37 26.83
CA GLY A 68 -10.36 9.86 26.75
C GLY A 68 -10.61 10.76 25.53
N LYS A 69 -11.18 11.96 25.75
CA LYS A 69 -11.54 12.92 24.69
C LYS A 69 -10.34 13.41 23.87
N GLN A 70 -9.14 13.46 24.46
CA GLN A 70 -7.93 13.88 23.72
C GLN A 70 -7.56 12.86 22.66
N LEU A 71 -7.66 11.57 23.01
CA LEU A 71 -7.42 10.47 22.08
C LEU A 71 -8.43 10.50 20.92
N GLU A 72 -9.71 10.71 21.22
CA GLU A 72 -10.75 10.79 20.17
C GLU A 72 -10.49 11.94 19.20
N ARG A 73 -10.16 13.14 19.72
CA ARG A 73 -9.84 14.31 18.89
C ARG A 73 -8.62 14.04 18.01
N TYR A 74 -7.58 13.43 18.57
CA TYR A 74 -6.36 13.11 17.83
C TYR A 74 -6.62 12.03 16.76
N ALA A 75 -7.45 11.03 17.05
CA ALA A 75 -7.85 10.02 16.09
C ALA A 75 -8.59 10.63 14.89
N ARG A 76 -9.52 11.57 15.13
CA ARG A 76 -10.20 12.32 14.05
C ARG A 76 -9.20 13.12 13.20
N PHE A 77 -8.29 13.85 13.86
CA PHE A 77 -7.21 14.56 13.18
C PHE A 77 -6.36 13.62 12.31
N LEU A 78 -5.99 12.44 12.83
CA LEU A 78 -5.21 11.45 12.09
C LEU A 78 -5.96 10.94 10.86
N LEU A 79 -7.28 10.67 10.98
CA LEU A 79 -8.11 10.25 9.86
C LEU A 79 -8.17 11.32 8.76
N GLU A 80 -8.27 12.60 9.12
CA GLU A 80 -8.22 13.71 8.16
C GLU A 80 -6.86 13.78 7.44
N ARG A 81 -5.74 13.57 8.14
CA ARG A 81 -4.41 13.50 7.52
C ARG A 81 -4.31 12.32 6.56
N ILE A 82 -4.77 11.14 6.96
CA ILE A 82 -4.80 9.93 6.13
C ILE A 82 -5.67 10.14 4.88
N ALA A 83 -6.84 10.79 5.01
CA ALA A 83 -7.70 11.11 3.88
C ALA A 83 -6.98 11.95 2.82
N ASN A 84 -5.99 12.76 3.21
CA ASN A 84 -5.20 13.59 2.31
C ASN A 84 -4.01 12.88 1.65
N CYS A 85 -3.72 11.63 2.04
CA CYS A 85 -2.76 10.76 1.37
C CYS A 85 -3.27 10.29 0.00
N LYS A 86 -3.48 11.17 -0.97
CA LYS A 86 -4.00 10.80 -2.28
C LYS A 86 -3.00 9.95 -3.07
N VAL A 87 -3.46 8.87 -3.69
CA VAL A 87 -2.71 8.18 -4.74
C VAL A 87 -2.61 9.11 -5.94
N GLY A 88 -1.40 9.40 -6.40
CA GLY A 88 -1.19 10.27 -7.55
C GLY A 88 -1.82 9.71 -8.82
N ASN A 89 -2.65 10.49 -9.49
CA ASN A 89 -3.16 10.15 -10.82
C ASN A 89 -2.08 10.45 -11.88
N ARG A 90 -1.83 9.49 -12.77
CA ARG A 90 -0.89 9.62 -13.89
C ARG A 90 -1.62 9.22 -15.18
N PRO A 91 -2.52 10.09 -15.69
CA PRO A 91 -3.30 9.77 -16.87
C PRO A 91 -2.37 9.49 -18.06
N GLY A 92 -2.73 8.52 -18.90
CA GLY A 92 -1.95 8.13 -20.08
C GLY A 92 -0.72 7.25 -19.80
N ARG A 93 -0.51 6.79 -18.55
CA ARG A 93 0.58 5.84 -18.26
C ARG A 93 0.25 4.45 -18.79
N ILE A 94 0.90 4.09 -19.90
CA ILE A 94 0.94 2.74 -20.46
C ILE A 94 2.40 2.32 -20.40
N GLU A 95 2.78 1.56 -19.36
CA GLU A 95 4.16 1.14 -19.15
C GLU A 95 4.21 -0.38 -18.99
N PRO A 96 4.98 -1.09 -19.84
CA PRO A 96 5.09 -2.55 -19.79
C PRO A 96 5.71 -3.04 -18.49
N ARG A 97 5.14 -4.10 -17.92
CA ARG A 97 5.58 -4.68 -16.64
C ARG A 97 6.81 -5.59 -16.78
N VAL A 98 7.88 -5.05 -17.36
CA VAL A 98 9.15 -5.76 -17.65
C VAL A 98 10.38 -4.96 -17.19
N VAL A 99 11.49 -5.66 -16.95
CA VAL A 99 12.74 -5.07 -16.44
C VAL A 99 13.90 -5.18 -17.43
N LYS A 100 14.78 -4.17 -17.48
CA LYS A 100 15.97 -4.20 -18.37
C LYS A 100 17.09 -5.12 -17.89
N ARG A 101 17.20 -5.32 -16.57
CA ARG A 101 18.28 -6.09 -15.94
C ARG A 101 17.65 -7.14 -15.03
N ARG A 102 18.19 -8.36 -15.09
CA ARG A 102 17.67 -9.53 -14.37
C ARG A 102 18.02 -9.42 -12.88
N ARG A 103 17.09 -8.91 -12.07
CA ARG A 103 17.17 -8.88 -10.60
C ARG A 103 15.82 -9.11 -9.91
N ASP A 104 14.75 -9.27 -10.68
CA ASP A 104 13.37 -9.20 -10.19
C ASP A 104 12.52 -10.34 -10.76
N GLN A 105 11.33 -10.54 -10.20
CA GLN A 105 10.32 -11.52 -10.61
C GLN A 105 9.65 -11.18 -11.96
N TYR A 106 9.96 -10.01 -12.53
CA TYR A 106 9.43 -9.53 -13.81
C TYR A 106 10.19 -10.09 -15.01
N ALA A 107 9.48 -10.30 -16.12
CA ALA A 107 10.08 -10.69 -17.38
C ALA A 107 11.13 -9.67 -17.87
N LEU A 108 12.14 -10.15 -18.59
CA LEU A 108 13.17 -9.29 -19.17
C LEU A 108 12.58 -8.50 -20.35
N MET A 109 12.93 -7.23 -20.45
CA MET A 109 12.57 -6.38 -21.57
C MET A 109 13.38 -6.79 -22.81
N THR A 110 12.83 -7.71 -23.60
CA THR A 110 13.44 -8.24 -24.83
C THR A 110 13.23 -7.33 -26.05
N GLU A 111 12.14 -6.55 -26.06
CA GLU A 111 11.79 -5.62 -27.13
C GLU A 111 11.99 -4.15 -26.68
N PRO A 112 12.20 -3.21 -27.62
CA PRO A 112 12.22 -1.79 -27.30
C PRO A 112 10.93 -1.34 -26.59
N ARG A 113 11.07 -0.61 -25.48
CA ARG A 113 9.94 -0.11 -24.66
C ARG A 113 8.80 0.50 -25.48
N LYS A 114 9.11 1.32 -26.49
CA LYS A 114 8.09 1.96 -27.35
C LYS A 114 7.23 0.93 -28.12
N GLN A 115 7.79 -0.21 -28.50
CA GLN A 115 7.05 -1.28 -29.18
C GLN A 115 6.10 -1.97 -28.20
N LEU A 116 6.58 -2.29 -26.99
CA LEU A 116 5.76 -2.87 -25.92
C LEU A 116 4.62 -1.95 -25.49
N GLN A 117 4.87 -0.63 -25.39
CA GLN A 117 3.80 0.36 -25.12
C GLN A 117 2.72 0.36 -26.22
N LYS A 118 3.12 0.28 -27.50
CA LYS A 118 2.17 0.14 -28.63
C LYS A 118 1.38 -1.17 -28.56
N ARG A 119 2.00 -2.28 -28.13
CA ARG A 119 1.33 -3.58 -27.94
C ARG A 119 0.30 -3.51 -26.81
N LEU A 120 0.63 -2.92 -25.67
CA LEU A 120 -0.33 -2.67 -24.59
C LEU A 120 -1.49 -1.78 -25.03
N TYR A 121 -1.21 -0.75 -25.82
CA TYR A 121 -2.26 0.10 -26.38
C TYR A 121 -3.25 -0.68 -27.25
N LYS A 122 -2.77 -1.74 -27.92
CA LYS A 122 -3.59 -2.69 -28.69
C LYS A 122 -4.19 -3.84 -27.84
N GLY A 123 -3.93 -3.88 -26.54
CA GLY A 123 -4.42 -4.91 -25.62
C GLY A 123 -3.57 -6.20 -25.56
N ASP A 124 -2.39 -6.25 -26.17
CA ASP A 124 -1.48 -7.41 -26.08
C ASP A 124 -0.55 -7.26 -24.86
N ASN A 125 -0.74 -8.11 -23.85
CA ASN A 125 0.04 -8.16 -22.61
C ASN A 125 0.81 -9.48 -22.42
N ARG A 126 0.97 -10.31 -23.46
CA ARG A 126 1.59 -11.65 -23.37
C ARG A 126 3.07 -11.68 -22.98
N PHE A 127 3.72 -10.51 -22.97
CA PHE A 127 5.14 -10.37 -22.64
C PHE A 127 5.37 -10.01 -21.15
N GLU A 128 4.30 -9.71 -20.40
CA GLU A 128 4.35 -9.40 -18.97
C GLU A 128 4.53 -10.66 -18.10
#